data_AF-A0A957PNW1-F1
#
_entry.id   AF-A0A957PNW1-F1
#
_cell.length_a   1.000
_cell.length_b   1.000
_cell.length_c   1.000
_cell.angle_alpha   90.00
_cell.angle_beta   90.00
_cell.angle_gamma   90.00
#
_symmetry.space_group_name_H-M   'P 1'
#
loop_
_entity.id
_entity.type
_entity.pdbx_description
1 polymer ?
#
loop_
_entity_poly.entity_id
_entity_poly.type
_entity_poly.pdbx_seq_one_letter_code
_entity_poly.pdbx_strand_id
1 'polypeptide(L)'
;LVENEDEKMAALAAFTEKLIPGRWDDARGPNAVELKATSVVAVTIESASAKVRTGPPKDDDEDYALDVWAGVVPIQQHFGGPEADPLLNDHVALPDYLHALSHP
;
A
#
# COMPACT_ATOMS: atom_id res chain seq x y z
N LEU A 1 -7.14 18.23 -12.16
CA LEU A 1 -5.97 17.55 -12.76
C LEU A 1 -4.74 18.34 -12.34
N VAL A 2 -3.64 17.67 -12.00
CA VAL A 2 -2.37 18.36 -11.69
C VAL A 2 -1.67 18.64 -13.01
N GLU A 3 -1.62 19.91 -13.41
CA GLU A 3 -1.04 20.35 -14.69
C GLU A 3 0.37 20.92 -14.55
N ASN A 4 0.71 21.47 -13.37
CA ASN A 4 2.06 21.94 -13.09
C ASN A 4 3.03 20.76 -12.97
N GLU A 5 4.15 20.81 -13.70
CA GLU A 5 5.11 19.70 -13.75
C GLU A 5 5.81 19.44 -12.41
N ASP A 6 6.17 20.48 -11.65
CA ASP A 6 6.81 20.35 -10.34
C ASP A 6 5.86 19.74 -9.31
N GLU A 7 4.59 20.20 -9.31
CA GLU A 7 3.54 19.64 -8.45
C GLU A 7 3.27 18.17 -8.81
N LYS A 8 3.28 17.84 -10.10
CA LYS A 8 3.12 16.48 -10.59
C LYS A 8 4.28 15.59 -10.18
N MET A 9 5.51 16.08 -10.28
CA MET A 9 6.71 15.37 -9.82
C MET A 9 6.64 15.13 -8.32
N ALA A 10 6.28 16.14 -7.53
CA ALA A 10 6.12 16.03 -6.09
C ALA A 10 5.01 15.03 -5.69
N ALA A 11 3.89 15.02 -6.41
CA ALA A 11 2.80 14.08 -6.17
C ALA A 11 3.21 12.63 -6.48
N LEU A 12 3.95 12.40 -7.57
CA LEU A 12 4.48 11.07 -7.91
C LEU A 12 5.51 10.60 -6.88
N ALA A 13 6.42 11.48 -6.45
CA ALA A 13 7.39 11.19 -5.39
C ALA A 13 6.67 10.80 -4.09
N ALA A 14 5.71 11.62 -3.65
CA ALA A 14 4.93 11.34 -2.44
C ALA A 14 4.14 10.03 -2.53
N PHE A 15 3.59 9.72 -3.71
CA PHE A 15 2.88 8.46 -3.94
C PHE A 15 3.82 7.25 -3.85
N THR A 16 4.98 7.30 -4.50
CA THR A 16 5.99 6.24 -4.46
C THR A 16 6.49 6.01 -3.03
N GLU A 17 6.87 7.08 -2.32
CA GLU A 17 7.34 7.01 -0.94
C GLU A 17 6.27 6.53 0.04
N LYS A 18 4.99 6.78 -0.25
CA LYS A 18 3.87 6.26 0.55
C LYS A 18 3.72 4.74 0.42
N LEU A 19 4.06 4.18 -0.73
CA LEU A 19 3.98 2.73 -0.98
C LEU A 19 5.23 2.01 -0.47
N ILE A 20 6.41 2.50 -0.83
CA ILE A 20 7.70 1.91 -0.50
C ILE A 20 8.67 3.05 -0.13
N PRO A 21 8.85 3.34 1.17
CA PRO A 21 9.77 4.38 1.62
C PRO A 21 11.21 4.12 1.13
N GLY A 22 11.86 5.16 0.63
CA GLY A 22 13.21 5.15 0.07
C GLY A 22 13.29 4.77 -1.42
N ARG A 23 12.18 4.33 -2.03
CA ARG A 23 12.21 3.85 -3.43
C ARG A 23 12.40 4.98 -4.44
N TRP A 24 11.91 6.18 -4.15
CA TRP A 24 11.97 7.29 -5.10
C TRP A 24 13.42 7.69 -5.39
N ASP A 25 14.26 7.77 -4.36
CA ASP A 25 15.66 8.17 -4.49
C ASP A 25 16.56 7.03 -5.01
N ASP A 26 16.18 5.77 -4.79
CA ASP A 26 16.89 4.58 -5.29
C ASP A 26 16.64 4.31 -6.79
N ALA A 27 15.41 4.55 -7.25
CA ALA A 27 15.06 4.35 -8.66
C ALA A 27 15.50 5.54 -9.53
N ARG A 28 15.73 5.28 -10.83
CA ARG A 28 15.85 6.37 -11.81
C ARG A 28 14.53 7.15 -11.84
N GLY A 29 14.59 8.44 -11.52
CA GLY A 29 13.43 9.33 -11.58
C GLY A 29 12.82 9.47 -12.99
N PRO A 30 11.55 9.89 -13.10
CA PRO A 30 10.85 10.02 -14.39
C PRO A 30 11.52 11.01 -15.34
N ASN A 31 11.57 10.68 -16.63
CA ASN A 31 11.97 11.60 -17.68
C ASN A 31 10.77 12.41 -18.22
N ALA A 32 11.04 13.40 -19.07
CA ALA A 32 10.00 14.30 -19.60
C ALA A 32 8.90 13.56 -20.39
N VAL A 33 9.24 12.46 -21.09
CA VAL A 33 8.26 11.68 -21.85
C VAL A 33 7.34 10.92 -20.90
N GLU A 34 7.90 10.31 -19.86
CA GLU A 34 7.16 9.58 -18.82
C GLU A 34 6.24 10.52 -18.03
N LEU A 35 6.74 11.71 -17.68
CA LEU A 35 5.93 12.74 -17.01
C LEU A 35 4.78 13.19 -17.91
N LYS A 36 5.00 13.40 -19.20
CA LYS A 36 3.96 13.83 -20.13
C LYS A 36 2.89 12.75 -20.37
N ALA A 37 3.29 11.48 -20.37
CA ALA A 37 2.39 10.35 -20.59
C ALA A 37 1.54 9.99 -19.36
N THR A 38 1.94 10.42 -18.16
CA THR A 38 1.25 10.10 -16.90
C THR A 38 0.25 11.21 -16.55
N SER A 39 -0.95 10.91 -16.06
CA SER A 39 -1.88 11.93 -15.52
C SER A 39 -2.01 11.78 -14.01
N VAL A 40 -1.95 12.89 -13.27
CA VAL A 40 -2.15 12.90 -11.81
C VAL A 40 -3.43 13.66 -11.48
N VAL A 41 -4.35 12.98 -10.79
CA VAL A 41 -5.62 13.56 -10.34
C VAL A 41 -5.58 13.71 -8.83
N ALA A 42 -5.57 14.96 -8.36
CA ALA A 42 -5.76 15.29 -6.96
C ALA A 42 -7.25 15.56 -6.70
N VAL A 43 -7.79 14.97 -5.63
CA VAL A 43 -9.16 15.18 -5.17
C VAL A 43 -9.11 15.58 -3.71
N THR A 44 -9.66 16.76 -3.40
CA THR A 44 -9.81 17.20 -2.01
C THR A 44 -10.93 16.41 -1.35
N ILE A 45 -10.65 15.84 -0.18
CA ILE A 45 -11.67 15.21 0.66
C ILE A 45 -12.39 16.32 1.43
N GLU A 46 -13.47 16.85 0.86
CA GLU A 46 -14.31 17.86 1.53
C GLU A 46 -15.12 17.26 2.68
N SER A 47 -15.54 16.01 2.52
CA SER A 47 -16.21 15.22 3.55
C SER A 47 -15.89 13.74 3.39
N ALA A 48 -15.86 13.02 4.51
CA ALA A 48 -15.70 11.57 4.53
C ALA A 48 -16.51 11.00 5.70
N SER A 49 -17.02 9.78 5.53
CA SER A 49 -17.56 8.97 6.62
C SER A 49 -16.98 7.56 6.53
N ALA A 50 -16.75 6.94 7.68
CA ALA A 50 -16.22 5.59 7.78
C ALA A 50 -16.91 4.83 8.92
N LYS A 51 -17.02 3.51 8.79
CA LYS A 51 -17.53 2.63 9.85
C LYS A 51 -16.57 1.48 10.08
N VAL A 52 -16.29 1.20 11.34
CA VAL A 52 -15.41 0.11 11.76
C VAL A 52 -16.20 -0.81 12.69
N ARG A 53 -16.11 -2.13 12.47
CA ARG A 53 -16.59 -3.16 13.40
C ARG A 53 -15.41 -4.08 13.71
N THR A 54 -15.05 -4.16 14.98
CA THR A 54 -14.07 -5.11 15.51
C THR A 54 -14.68 -5.83 16.70
N GLY A 55 -14.05 -6.94 17.11
CA GLY A 55 -14.50 -7.73 18.25
C GLY A 55 -15.41 -8.91 17.87
N PRO A 56 -15.91 -9.63 18.90
CA PRO A 56 -16.58 -10.92 18.72
C PRO A 56 -17.98 -10.80 18.07
N PRO A 57 -18.61 -11.94 17.73
CA PRO A 57 -20.06 -12.02 17.56
C PRO A 57 -20.80 -11.46 18.79
N LYS A 58 -22.02 -10.97 18.56
CA LYS A 58 -22.94 -10.51 19.60
C LYS A 58 -24.26 -11.22 19.32
N ASP A 59 -24.48 -12.31 20.06
CA ASP A 59 -25.66 -13.16 19.92
C ASP A 59 -26.65 -12.86 21.04
N ASP A 60 -27.90 -13.30 20.87
CA ASP A 60 -28.93 -13.12 21.89
C ASP A 60 -28.75 -14.13 23.04
N ASP A 61 -29.25 -13.83 24.24
CA ASP A 61 -28.99 -14.63 25.45
C ASP A 61 -29.40 -16.11 25.32
N GLU A 62 -30.45 -16.39 24.55
CA GLU A 62 -30.94 -17.76 24.30
C GLU A 62 -30.03 -18.58 23.40
N ASP A 63 -29.30 -17.93 22.48
CA ASP A 63 -28.41 -18.59 21.52
C ASP A 63 -27.13 -19.10 22.20
N TYR A 64 -26.72 -18.49 23.31
CA TYR A 64 -25.58 -18.95 24.10
C TYR A 64 -25.80 -20.32 24.76
N ALA A 65 -27.04 -20.84 24.79
CA ALA A 65 -27.34 -22.19 25.25
C ALA A 65 -27.17 -23.26 24.16
N LEU A 66 -26.96 -22.86 22.90
CA LEU A 66 -26.78 -23.78 21.79
C LEU A 66 -25.34 -24.31 21.74
N ASP A 67 -25.18 -25.60 21.43
CA ASP A 67 -23.86 -26.23 21.20
C ASP A 67 -23.31 -25.90 19.79
N VAL A 68 -23.19 -24.61 19.46
CA VAL A 68 -22.74 -24.10 18.15
C VAL A 68 -21.49 -23.24 18.33
N TRP A 69 -20.48 -23.45 17.47
CA TRP A 69 -19.27 -22.62 17.48
C TRP A 69 -19.55 -21.21 16.94
N ALA A 70 -19.12 -20.20 17.68
CA ALA A 70 -19.10 -18.80 17.25
C ALA A 70 -17.72 -18.19 17.53
N GLY A 71 -17.24 -17.35 16.61
CA GLY A 71 -15.92 -16.74 16.72
C GLY A 71 -15.60 -15.79 15.58
N VAL A 72 -14.34 -15.37 15.52
CA VAL A 72 -13.81 -14.55 14.42
C VAL A 72 -12.72 -15.33 13.73
N VAL A 73 -12.78 -15.41 12.40
CA VAL A 73 -11.65 -15.86 11.57
C VAL A 73 -10.94 -14.60 11.06
N PRO A 74 -9.76 -14.24 11.58
CA PRO A 74 -9.05 -13.03 11.16
C PRO A 74 -8.56 -13.16 9.72
N ILE A 75 -8.59 -12.05 8.98
CA ILE A 75 -7.93 -11.92 7.68
C ILE A 75 -6.76 -10.95 7.86
N GLN A 76 -5.58 -11.36 7.40
CA GLN A 76 -4.36 -10.56 7.44
C GLN A 76 -3.84 -10.39 6.00
N GLN A 77 -3.28 -9.21 5.73
CA GLN A 77 -2.59 -8.91 4.47
C GLN A 77 -1.16 -8.53 4.82
N HIS A 78 -0.19 -9.23 4.21
CA HIS A 78 1.24 -8.99 4.35
C HIS A 78 1.91 -8.98 2.97
N PHE A 79 3.09 -8.37 2.86
CA PHE A 79 3.92 -8.53 1.67
C PHE A 79 4.63 -9.88 1.71
N GLY A 80 4.74 -10.54 0.55
CA GLY A 80 5.62 -11.69 0.41
C GLY A 80 7.10 -11.30 0.42
N GLY A 81 7.98 -12.31 0.30
CA GLY A 81 9.40 -12.08 0.09
C GLY A 81 9.67 -11.40 -1.27
N PRO A 82 10.66 -10.51 -1.38
CA PRO A 82 11.04 -9.93 -2.66
C PRO A 82 11.54 -11.01 -3.64
N GLU A 83 11.02 -10.98 -4.85
CA GLU A 83 11.47 -11.83 -5.96
C GLU A 83 12.24 -10.95 -6.96
N ALA A 84 13.52 -11.26 -7.17
CA ALA A 84 14.37 -10.50 -8.08
C ALA A 84 14.01 -10.77 -9.55
N ASP A 85 14.11 -9.74 -10.40
CA ASP A 85 14.02 -9.91 -11.85
C ASP A 85 15.13 -10.86 -12.33
N PRO A 86 14.81 -11.94 -13.08
CA PRO A 86 15.83 -12.84 -13.64
C PRO A 86 16.86 -12.17 -14.55
N LEU A 87 16.58 -10.96 -15.05
CA LEU A 87 17.50 -10.15 -15.86
C LEU A 87 18.26 -9.09 -15.04
N LEU A 88 18.04 -9.03 -13.72
CA LEU A 88 18.79 -8.13 -12.84
C LEU A 88 20.27 -8.52 -12.85
N ASN A 89 21.14 -7.52 -12.95
CA ASN A 89 22.57 -7.76 -12.87
C ASN A 89 22.95 -8.39 -11.51
N ASP A 90 23.72 -9.48 -11.54
CA ASP A 90 24.08 -10.27 -10.34
C ASP A 90 24.76 -9.48 -9.21
N HIS A 91 25.37 -8.33 -9.51
CA HIS A 91 26.04 -7.49 -8.51
C HIS A 91 25.08 -6.51 -7.80
N VAL A 92 23.83 -6.41 -8.24
CA VAL A 92 22.83 -5.54 -7.61
C VAL A 92 22.17 -6.32 -6.47
N ALA A 93 22.51 -5.93 -5.25
CA ALA A 93 21.91 -6.49 -4.04
C ALA A 93 20.48 -5.98 -3.84
N LEU A 94 19.69 -6.74 -3.07
CA LEU A 94 18.39 -6.28 -2.60
C LEU A 94 18.57 -5.05 -1.69
N PRO A 95 17.88 -3.92 -1.95
CA PRO A 95 17.97 -2.75 -1.09
C PRO A 95 17.43 -2.99 0.32
N ASP A 96 18.13 -2.43 1.33
CA ASP A 96 17.80 -2.62 2.75
C ASP A 96 16.36 -2.23 3.10
N TYR A 97 15.83 -1.19 2.45
CA TYR A 97 14.47 -0.70 2.71
C TYR A 97 13.37 -1.70 2.30
N LEU A 98 13.67 -2.72 1.48
CA LEU A 98 12.72 -3.78 1.12
C LEU A 98 12.64 -4.90 2.17
N HIS A 99 13.67 -5.08 3.00
CA HIS A 99 13.62 -6.03 4.12
C HIS A 99 12.56 -5.62 5.15
N ALA A 100 12.31 -4.31 5.31
CA ALA A 100 11.29 -3.81 6.22
C ALA A 100 9.85 -4.16 5.79
N LEU A 101 9.61 -4.35 4.49
CA LEU A 101 8.27 -4.66 3.96
C LEU A 101 7.87 -6.12 4.16
N SER A 102 8.84 -7.03 4.18
CA SER A 102 8.63 -8.47 4.27
C SER A 102 8.56 -8.93 5.73
N HIS A 103 7.50 -8.52 6.45
CA HIS A 103 7.17 -9.03 7.77
C HIS A 103 5.80 -9.75 7.71
N PRO A 104 5.70 -11.01 8.21
CA PRO A 104 4.43 -11.73 8.30
C PRO A 104 3.45 -11.10 9.30
#